data_AF-A0A672NHB8-F1
#
_entry.id   AF-A0A672NHB8-F1
#
_cell.length_a   1.000
_cell.length_b   1.000
_cell.length_c   1.000
_cell.angle_alpha   90.00
_cell.angle_beta   90.00
_cell.angle_gamma   90.00
#
_symmetry.space_group_name_H-M   'P 1'
#
loop_
_entity.id
_entity.type
_entity.pdbx_description
1 polymer ?
#
loop_
_entity_poly.entity_id
_entity_poly.type
_entity_poly.pdbx_seq_one_letter_code
_entity_poly.pdbx_strand_id
1 'polypeptide(L)'
;MVDFSWQMHWISLQVFVCSLCFSYRENLSKDLYLMSQMDSDQFVPIWTIASMEGVKLLTTDMDLILEVLRASPMVQVDEKGEKVRPNYKRCIIILREVPETTPVEEVEALFKSEKCPQVISVEFAHNNNWYITFQSDTDAQQLKRHYNSHSNWLIQ
;
A
#
# COMPACT_ATOMS: atom_id res chain seq x y z
N MET A 1 -30.64 0.17 10.03
CA MET A 1 -29.99 -1.01 10.64
C MET A 1 -28.85 -1.34 9.70
N VAL A 2 -27.60 -1.06 10.10
CA VAL A 2 -26.43 -1.25 9.22
C VAL A 2 -26.16 -2.75 9.17
N ASP A 3 -26.16 -3.32 7.97
CA ASP A 3 -25.96 -4.77 7.78
C ASP A 3 -24.48 -5.11 7.99
N PHE A 4 -24.16 -5.71 9.14
CA PHE A 4 -22.79 -6.08 9.52
C PHE A 4 -22.17 -7.13 8.59
N SER A 5 -22.98 -7.88 7.84
CA SER A 5 -22.46 -8.87 6.88
C SER A 5 -21.73 -8.18 5.72
N TRP A 6 -22.26 -7.05 5.23
CA TRP A 6 -21.61 -6.25 4.19
C TRP A 6 -20.30 -5.66 4.68
N GLN A 7 -20.27 -5.16 5.92
CA GLN A 7 -19.07 -4.54 6.49
C GLN A 7 -17.91 -5.55 6.68
N MET A 8 -18.20 -6.81 7.02
CA MET A 8 -17.19 -7.87 7.13
C MET A 8 -16.67 -8.33 5.77
N HIS A 9 -17.53 -8.42 4.75
CA HIS A 9 -17.09 -8.70 3.37
C HIS A 9 -16.24 -7.56 2.81
N TRP A 10 -16.62 -6.31 3.06
CA TRP A 10 -15.88 -5.11 2.65
C TRP A 10 -14.48 -5.07 3.28
N ILE A 11 -14.37 -5.32 4.59
CA ILE A 11 -13.08 -5.38 5.29
C ILE A 11 -12.23 -6.55 4.75
N SER A 12 -12.82 -7.72 4.51
CA SER A 12 -12.11 -8.88 3.98
C SER A 12 -11.57 -8.63 2.57
N LEU A 13 -12.37 -8.00 1.70
CA LEU A 13 -11.95 -7.61 0.36
C LEU A 13 -10.85 -6.54 0.41
N GLN A 14 -10.97 -5.55 1.30
CA GLN A 14 -9.96 -4.51 1.48
C GLN A 14 -8.61 -5.10 1.94
N VAL A 15 -8.63 -6.05 2.89
CA VAL A 15 -7.44 -6.78 3.34
C VAL A 15 -6.85 -7.61 2.20
N PHE A 16 -7.69 -8.23 1.36
CA PHE A 16 -7.24 -8.99 0.20
C PHE A 16 -6.61 -8.09 -0.87
N VAL A 17 -7.17 -6.90 -1.13
CA VAL A 17 -6.58 -5.90 -2.04
C VAL A 17 -5.24 -5.39 -1.51
N CYS A 18 -5.11 -5.14 -0.20
CA CYS A 18 -3.81 -4.82 0.41
C CYS A 18 -2.78 -5.96 0.23
N SER A 19 -3.20 -7.20 0.51
CA SER A 19 -2.36 -8.39 0.34
C SER A 19 -1.95 -8.61 -1.12
N LEU A 20 -2.86 -8.31 -2.06
CA LEU A 20 -2.60 -8.34 -3.48
C LEU A 20 -1.55 -7.30 -3.86
N CYS A 21 -1.66 -6.05 -3.39
CA CYS A 21 -0.66 -5.02 -3.66
C CYS A 21 0.72 -5.38 -3.08
N PHE A 22 0.75 -5.96 -1.88
CA PHE A 22 1.97 -6.40 -1.24
C PHE A 22 2.62 -7.57 -1.99
N SER A 23 1.82 -8.58 -2.34
CA SER A 23 2.25 -9.73 -3.14
C SER A 23 2.65 -9.31 -4.54
N TYR A 24 1.97 -8.35 -5.16
CA TYR A 24 2.36 -7.81 -6.46
C TYR A 24 3.72 -7.11 -6.34
N ARG A 25 4.03 -6.42 -5.25
CA ARG A 25 5.34 -5.80 -5.05
C ARG A 25 6.48 -6.82 -4.93
N GLU A 26 6.26 -7.91 -4.19
CA GLU A 26 7.32 -8.89 -3.90
C GLU A 26 7.37 -10.08 -4.88
N ASN A 27 6.25 -10.36 -5.55
CA ASN A 27 6.00 -11.58 -6.29
C ASN A 27 5.67 -11.33 -7.77
N LEU A 28 5.52 -10.08 -8.22
CA LEU A 28 5.28 -9.79 -9.64
C LEU A 28 6.38 -10.35 -10.54
N SER A 29 7.64 -10.29 -10.11
CA SER A 29 8.76 -10.86 -10.87
C SER A 29 8.71 -12.39 -11.01
N LYS A 30 7.87 -13.06 -10.22
CA LYS A 30 7.69 -14.52 -10.19
C LYS A 30 6.35 -14.97 -10.78
N ASP A 31 5.36 -14.07 -10.83
CA ASP A 31 4.03 -14.37 -11.38
C ASP A 31 3.94 -14.01 -12.87
N LEU A 32 4.34 -14.96 -13.70
CA LEU A 32 4.32 -14.85 -15.16
C LEU A 32 2.90 -14.62 -15.71
N TYR A 33 1.86 -15.08 -15.02
CA TYR A 33 0.48 -14.91 -15.47
C TYR A 33 0.07 -13.44 -15.31
N LEU A 34 0.25 -12.86 -14.12
CA LEU A 34 -0.03 -11.44 -13.89
C LEU A 34 0.81 -10.52 -14.79
N MET A 35 2.09 -10.84 -15.00
CA MET A 35 2.94 -10.11 -15.96
C MET A 35 2.39 -10.17 -17.38
N SER A 36 1.84 -11.31 -17.81
CA SER A 36 1.27 -11.46 -19.16
C SER A 36 -0.01 -10.68 -19.39
N GLN A 37 -0.77 -10.41 -18.31
CA GLN A 37 -2.03 -9.66 -18.37
C GLN A 37 -1.83 -8.15 -18.27
N MET A 38 -0.59 -7.70 -18.03
CA MET A 38 -0.26 -6.32 -17.77
C MET A 38 -0.01 -5.55 -19.05
N ASP A 39 -0.53 -4.33 -19.15
CA ASP A 39 -0.23 -3.43 -20.25
C ASP A 39 1.04 -2.59 -20.01
N SER A 40 1.40 -1.75 -20.99
CA SER A 40 2.57 -0.88 -20.93
C SER A 40 2.58 0.10 -19.75
N ASP A 41 1.40 0.44 -19.22
CA ASP A 41 1.21 1.38 -18.12
C ASP A 41 1.04 0.67 -16.76
N GLN A 42 1.32 -0.63 -16.74
CA GLN A 42 1.24 -1.53 -15.59
C GLN A 42 -0.17 -1.75 -15.06
N PHE A 43 -1.17 -1.52 -15.90
CA PHE A 43 -2.54 -1.85 -15.58
C PHE A 43 -2.83 -3.31 -15.91
N VAL A 44 -3.63 -3.92 -15.04
CA VAL A 44 -4.17 -5.26 -15.21
C VAL A 44 -5.69 -5.14 -15.29
N PRO A 45 -6.37 -5.90 -16.16
CA PRO A 45 -7.82 -5.89 -16.21
C PRO A 45 -8.46 -6.30 -14.88
N ILE A 46 -9.56 -5.66 -14.48
CA ILE A 46 -10.25 -5.99 -13.23
C ILE A 46 -10.82 -7.41 -13.26
N TRP A 47 -11.19 -7.92 -14.44
CA TRP A 47 -11.63 -9.32 -14.59
C TRP A 47 -10.54 -10.32 -14.16
N THR A 48 -9.26 -9.98 -14.30
CA THR A 48 -8.15 -10.82 -13.83
C THR A 48 -8.16 -10.91 -12.31
N ILE A 49 -8.41 -9.79 -11.62
CA ILE A 49 -8.56 -9.75 -10.14
C ILE A 49 -9.79 -10.52 -9.70
N ALA A 50 -10.94 -10.29 -10.35
CA ALA A 50 -12.17 -11.03 -10.08
C ALA A 50 -12.04 -12.54 -10.39
N SER A 51 -11.09 -12.91 -11.25
CA SER A 51 -10.85 -14.31 -11.61
C SER A 51 -10.00 -15.08 -10.59
N MET A 52 -9.38 -14.38 -9.63
CA MET A 52 -8.54 -14.99 -8.60
C MET A 52 -9.38 -15.79 -7.61
N GLU A 53 -8.89 -16.97 -7.23
CA GLU A 53 -9.62 -17.89 -6.36
C GLU A 53 -10.02 -17.24 -5.02
N GLY A 54 -9.12 -16.48 -4.41
CA GLY A 54 -9.42 -15.75 -3.17
C GLY A 54 -10.51 -14.68 -3.32
N VAL A 55 -10.58 -13.99 -4.46
CA VAL A 55 -11.63 -12.99 -4.71
C VAL A 55 -12.97 -13.68 -4.98
N LYS A 56 -12.99 -14.75 -5.78
CA LYS A 56 -14.19 -15.55 -6.07
C LYS A 56 -14.82 -16.15 -4.81
N LEU A 57 -14.01 -16.52 -3.83
CA LEU A 57 -14.48 -17.02 -2.54
C LEU A 57 -15.18 -15.95 -1.70
N LEU A 58 -14.86 -14.67 -1.91
CA LEU A 58 -15.43 -13.55 -1.18
C LEU A 58 -16.65 -12.96 -1.90
N THR A 59 -16.55 -12.75 -3.21
CA THR A 59 -17.62 -12.17 -4.01
C THR A 59 -17.45 -12.48 -5.50
N THR A 60 -18.56 -12.48 -6.23
CA THR A 60 -18.61 -12.49 -7.70
C THR A 60 -19.24 -11.22 -8.26
N ASP A 61 -19.59 -10.27 -7.39
CA ASP A 61 -20.19 -8.99 -7.76
C ASP A 61 -19.10 -8.02 -8.26
N MET A 62 -19.15 -7.72 -9.56
CA MET A 62 -18.18 -6.83 -10.22
C MET A 62 -18.31 -5.39 -9.75
N ASP A 63 -19.52 -4.92 -9.43
CA ASP A 63 -19.74 -3.54 -8.99
C ASP A 63 -19.16 -3.35 -7.58
N LEU A 64 -19.35 -4.35 -6.70
CA LEU A 64 -18.74 -4.36 -5.37
C LEU A 64 -17.20 -4.38 -5.44
N ILE A 65 -16.62 -5.20 -6.32
CA ILE A 65 -15.17 -5.25 -6.53
C ILE A 65 -14.67 -3.87 -6.98
N LEU A 66 -15.36 -3.24 -7.93
CA LEU A 66 -15.00 -1.92 -8.43
C LEU A 66 -15.06 -0.86 -7.32
N GLU A 67 -16.10 -0.87 -6.50
CA GLU A 67 -16.30 0.06 -5.39
C GLU A 67 -15.16 -0.05 -4.37
N VAL A 68 -14.81 -1.28 -3.97
CA VAL A 68 -13.69 -1.53 -3.04
C VAL A 68 -12.36 -1.07 -3.66
N LEU A 69 -12.10 -1.41 -4.92
CA LEU A 69 -10.87 -1.00 -5.59
C LEU A 69 -10.76 0.53 -5.69
N ARG A 70 -11.86 1.24 -5.94
CA ARG A 70 -11.88 2.71 -5.97
C ARG A 70 -11.73 3.35 -4.59
N ALA A 71 -12.24 2.69 -3.54
CA ALA A 71 -12.08 3.15 -2.17
C ALA A 71 -10.67 2.90 -1.61
N SER A 72 -9.94 1.94 -2.18
CA SER A 72 -8.62 1.54 -1.70
C SER A 72 -7.52 2.52 -2.12
N PRO A 73 -6.76 3.10 -1.16
CA PRO A 73 -5.65 4.02 -1.48
C PRO A 73 -4.43 3.31 -2.08
N MET A 74 -4.38 1.98 -1.99
CA MET A 74 -3.24 1.16 -2.45
C MET A 74 -3.29 0.82 -3.94
N VAL A 75 -4.43 1.04 -4.60
CA VAL A 75 -4.61 0.80 -6.03
C VAL A 75 -5.16 2.02 -6.72
N GLN A 76 -4.96 2.09 -8.02
CA GLN A 76 -5.56 3.08 -8.90
C GLN A 76 -6.37 2.35 -9.95
N VAL A 77 -7.66 2.65 -9.99
CA VAL A 77 -8.57 2.22 -11.07
C VAL A 77 -8.54 3.25 -12.19
N ASP A 78 -8.61 2.80 -13.44
CA ASP A 78 -8.68 3.70 -14.59
C ASP A 78 -10.02 4.46 -14.67
N GLU A 79 -10.09 5.47 -15.52
CA GLU A 79 -11.29 6.33 -15.64
C GLU A 79 -12.54 5.53 -16.05
N LYS A 80 -12.35 4.46 -16.84
CA LYS A 80 -13.44 3.60 -17.31
C LYS A 80 -13.88 2.55 -16.30
N GLY A 81 -13.06 2.25 -15.29
CA GLY A 81 -13.34 1.15 -14.36
C GLY A 81 -13.12 -0.24 -14.96
N GLU A 82 -12.26 -0.36 -15.96
CA GLU A 82 -11.96 -1.64 -16.64
C GLU A 82 -10.64 -2.23 -16.17
N LYS A 83 -9.73 -1.38 -15.69
CA LYS A 83 -8.37 -1.77 -15.31
C LYS A 83 -7.96 -1.19 -13.98
N VAL A 84 -7.06 -1.90 -13.31
CA VAL A 84 -6.49 -1.51 -12.03
C VAL A 84 -4.98 -1.70 -12.06
N ARG A 85 -4.27 -0.80 -11.38
CA ARG A 85 -2.85 -0.97 -11.10
C ARG A 85 -2.56 -0.69 -9.64
N PRO A 86 -1.47 -1.20 -9.07
CA PRO A 86 -1.00 -0.72 -7.78
C PRO A 86 -0.69 0.78 -7.84
N ASN A 87 -1.03 1.48 -6.77
CA ASN A 87 -0.63 2.86 -6.58
C ASN A 87 0.83 2.87 -6.08
N TYR A 88 1.80 3.00 -6.99
CA TYR A 88 3.24 2.98 -6.67
C TYR A 88 3.76 4.21 -5.92
N LYS A 89 2.87 5.12 -5.51
CA LYS A 89 3.32 6.29 -4.79
C LYS A 89 3.99 5.84 -3.48
N ARG A 90 5.23 6.27 -3.29
CA ARG A 90 6.07 5.84 -2.19
C ARG A 90 5.48 6.34 -0.88
N CYS A 91 4.79 5.46 -0.16
CA CYS A 91 4.46 5.68 1.24
C CYS A 91 5.65 5.36 2.15
N ILE A 92 6.84 5.12 1.59
CA ILE A 92 8.00 4.66 2.33
C ILE A 92 9.00 5.79 2.42
N ILE A 93 9.36 6.13 3.65
CA ILE A 93 10.47 6.99 4.00
C ILE A 93 11.66 6.10 4.37
N ILE A 94 12.83 6.43 3.81
CA ILE A 94 14.07 5.77 4.19
C ILE A 94 14.84 6.72 5.12
N LEU A 95 15.06 6.30 6.37
CA LEU A 95 16.02 6.95 7.26
C LEU A 95 17.37 6.27 7.10
N ARG A 96 18.37 7.09 6.76
CA ARG A 96 19.78 6.70 6.76
C ARG A 96 20.42 7.20 8.05
N GLU A 97 21.53 6.58 8.45
CA GLU A 97 22.36 6.99 9.60
C GLU A 97 21.74 6.76 10.99
N VAL A 98 20.66 5.98 11.07
CA VAL A 98 20.13 5.51 12.36
C VAL A 98 20.62 4.07 12.60
N PRO A 99 21.33 3.79 13.71
CA PRO A 99 21.86 2.46 13.99
C PRO A 99 20.75 1.41 14.18
N GLU A 100 21.07 0.14 13.92
CA GLU A 100 20.18 -1.00 14.22
C GLU A 100 19.90 -1.14 15.72
N THR A 101 20.84 -0.73 16.56
CA THR A 101 20.71 -0.79 18.02
C THR A 101 19.67 0.18 18.57
N THR A 102 19.15 1.09 17.73
CA THR A 102 18.07 1.99 18.12
C THR A 102 16.77 1.18 18.23
N PRO A 103 16.09 1.20 19.39
CA PRO A 103 14.83 0.49 19.57
C PRO A 103 13.78 0.97 18.55
N VAL A 104 12.96 0.04 18.05
CA VAL A 104 11.90 0.35 17.09
C VAL A 104 10.95 1.40 17.66
N GLU A 105 10.70 1.38 18.98
CA GLU A 105 9.84 2.32 19.68
C GLU A 105 10.37 3.76 19.61
N GLU A 106 11.69 3.95 19.63
CA GLU A 106 12.31 5.28 19.47
C GLU A 106 12.16 5.77 18.03
N VAL A 107 12.33 4.88 17.04
CA VAL A 107 12.12 5.22 15.62
C VAL A 107 10.66 5.55 15.35
N GLU A 108 9.72 4.80 15.90
CA GLU A 108 8.29 5.13 15.85
C GLU A 108 7.98 6.46 16.54
N ALA A 109 8.62 6.74 17.68
CA ALA A 109 8.39 7.96 18.43
C ALA A 109 8.78 9.22 17.64
N LEU A 110 9.76 9.13 16.73
CA LEU A 110 10.09 10.21 15.80
C LEU A 110 8.88 10.63 14.95
N PHE A 111 7.95 9.71 14.68
CA PHE A 111 6.77 9.95 13.85
C PHE A 111 5.46 10.01 14.68
N LYS A 112 5.52 9.91 16.01
CA LYS A 112 4.38 10.10 16.92
C LYS A 112 4.26 11.58 17.34
N SER A 113 3.96 12.47 16.39
CA SER A 113 3.63 13.88 16.69
C SER A 113 2.25 14.25 16.13
N GLU A 114 1.59 15.27 16.69
CA GLU A 114 0.25 15.72 16.23
C GLU A 114 0.19 16.10 14.74
N LYS A 115 1.34 16.37 14.10
CA LYS A 115 1.45 16.72 12.69
C LYS A 115 1.91 15.57 11.80
N CYS A 116 2.23 14.42 12.40
CA CYS A 116 2.74 13.27 11.68
C CYS A 116 1.61 12.27 11.38
N PRO A 117 1.47 11.83 10.13
CA PRO A 117 0.52 10.79 9.74
C PRO A 117 0.86 9.43 10.37
N GLN A 118 -0.14 8.56 10.41
CA GLN A 118 -0.01 7.26 11.05
C GLN A 118 0.99 6.36 10.30
N VAL A 119 1.97 5.86 11.04
CA VAL A 119 2.92 4.85 10.57
C VAL A 119 2.22 3.49 10.55
N ILE A 120 2.33 2.78 9.43
CA ILE A 120 1.85 1.40 9.24
C ILE A 120 2.91 0.39 9.66
N SER A 121 4.16 0.60 9.25
CA SER A 121 5.26 -0.30 9.60
C SER A 121 6.59 0.43 9.72
N VAL A 122 7.46 -0.11 10.58
CA VAL A 122 8.85 0.32 10.75
C VAL A 122 9.73 -0.92 10.70
N GLU A 123 10.63 -0.98 9.74
CA GLU A 123 11.48 -2.15 9.50
C GLU A 123 12.93 -1.71 9.30
N PHE A 124 13.88 -2.36 9.99
CA PHE A 124 15.30 -2.20 9.69
C PHE A 124 15.69 -3.15 8.56
N ALA A 125 16.17 -2.60 7.46
CA ALA A 125 16.59 -3.38 6.32
C ALA A 125 18.09 -3.70 6.37
N HIS A 126 18.46 -4.81 5.73
CA HIS A 126 19.81 -5.34 5.60
C HIS A 126 20.86 -4.38 4.99
N ASN A 127 20.44 -3.21 4.50
CA ASN A 127 21.31 -2.17 3.94
C ASN A 127 21.62 -1.03 4.94
N ASN A 128 21.47 -1.29 6.24
CA ASN A 128 21.63 -0.33 7.33
C ASN A 128 20.72 0.90 7.22
N ASN A 129 19.51 0.72 6.70
CA ASN A 129 18.52 1.79 6.64
C ASN A 129 17.22 1.35 7.28
N TRP A 130 16.54 2.30 7.90
CA TRP A 130 15.19 2.11 8.39
C TRP A 130 14.18 2.47 7.31
N TYR A 131 13.21 1.60 7.11
CA TYR A 131 12.11 1.74 6.18
C TYR A 131 10.85 2.00 7.00
N ILE A 132 10.25 3.18 6.79
CA ILE A 132 9.03 3.58 7.50
C ILE A 132 7.92 3.71 6.48
N THR A 133 6.91 2.86 6.60
CA THR A 133 5.75 2.84 5.72
C THR A 133 4.61 3.62 6.35
N PHE A 134 4.05 4.57 5.60
CA PHE A 134 2.90 5.38 5.95
C PHE A 134 1.64 4.89 5.23
N GLN A 135 0.49 5.38 5.67
CA GLN A 135 -0.78 5.07 5.04
C GLN A 135 -0.94 5.70 3.65
N SER A 136 -0.40 6.90 3.43
CA SER A 136 -0.48 7.60 2.15
C SER A 136 0.88 8.10 1.68
N ASP A 137 0.98 8.33 0.38
CA ASP A 137 2.12 9.04 -0.21
C ASP A 137 2.13 10.52 0.14
N THR A 138 0.94 11.11 0.30
CA THR A 138 0.79 12.53 0.63
C THR A 138 1.35 12.80 2.02
N ASP A 139 1.01 11.90 2.94
CA ASP A 139 1.56 11.78 4.29
C ASP A 139 3.08 11.67 4.29
N ALA A 140 3.66 10.69 3.59
CA ALA A 140 5.11 10.52 3.49
C ALA A 140 5.80 11.74 2.86
N GLN A 141 5.21 12.38 1.86
CA GLN A 141 5.75 13.57 1.22
C GLN A 141 5.70 14.81 2.11
N GLN A 142 4.62 15.01 2.86
CA GLN A 142 4.51 16.11 3.83
C GLN A 142 5.58 15.98 4.91
N LEU A 143 5.75 14.77 5.44
CA LEU A 143 6.75 14.45 6.45
C LEU A 143 8.17 14.67 5.92
N LYS A 144 8.46 14.20 4.70
CA LYS A 144 9.74 14.44 4.01
C LYS A 144 10.04 15.93 3.87
N ARG A 145 9.05 16.76 3.50
CA ARG A 145 9.23 18.23 3.40
C ARG A 145 9.45 18.87 4.78
N HIS A 146 8.75 18.40 5.79
CA HIS A 146 8.87 18.93 7.15
C HIS A 146 10.25 18.63 7.76
N TYR A 147 10.73 17.40 7.66
CA TYR A 147 12.00 16.99 8.27
C TYR A 147 13.23 17.46 7.48
N ASN A 148 13.17 17.46 6.14
CA ASN A 148 14.26 18.04 5.33
C ASN A 148 14.43 19.55 5.53
N SER A 149 13.44 20.24 6.11
CA SER A 149 13.56 21.67 6.47
C SER A 149 14.02 21.91 7.91
N HIS A 150 13.92 20.92 8.80
CA HIS A 150 14.17 21.09 10.24
C HIS A 150 15.28 20.20 10.82
N SER A 151 15.83 19.25 10.06
CA SER A 151 16.78 18.27 10.58
C SER A 151 17.82 17.82 9.55
N ASN A 152 19.01 17.40 10.03
CA ASN A 152 20.13 16.91 9.21
C ASN A 152 19.93 15.46 8.69
N TRP A 153 18.79 14.84 8.97
CA TRP A 153 18.51 13.47 8.53
C TRP A 153 18.21 13.44 7.03
N LEU A 154 18.94 12.62 6.27
CA LEU A 154 18.68 12.41 4.85
C LEU A 154 17.45 11.52 4.67
N ILE A 155 16.27 12.15 4.65
CA ILE A 155 14.99 11.48 4.42
C ILE A 155 14.73 11.39 2.91
N GLN A 156 14.78 10.17 2.36
CA GLN A 156 14.62 9.89 0.92
C GLN A 156 13.30 9.20 0.57
#